data_AF-A0A8J5IR91-F1
#
_entry.id   AF-A0A8J5IR91-F1
#
_cell.length_a   1.000
_cell.length_b   1.000
_cell.length_c   1.000
_cell.angle_alpha   90.00
_cell.angle_beta   90.00
_cell.angle_gamma   90.00
#
_symmetry.space_group_name_H-M   'P 1'
#
loop_
_entity.id
_entity.type
_entity.pdbx_description
1 polymer ?
#
loop_
_entity_poly.entity_id
_entity_poly.type
_entity_poly.pdbx_seq_one_letter_code
_entity_poly.pdbx_strand_id
1 'polypeptide(L)'
;MELVSGERVVNGSVKRAYPLQSLRSASGDGPAASPGGGELGTFGPGVGPCGPDASQLVAITSCLVFFYDKWATKMQSLKRHYKVQVKGRGLVALEWEAGAETEERVQCIVVAERNVLKKTLDRQPRFFTFPHSLHIEIAYEEPQRLPESDQLRYLPSKTVTTRDLHSDGYADIYGVIINVTLPKKTSGRDFCMTVSVTDESCPTRAAAIQINIFYPSIAKMPKIKTPRNTASCSPRGERTWARKSLAEDDTLPQGCALAPKLLSELKFAEGFIDLVVRVLNLDDSDEPVRLTVWDGSGNAADSDRSLVRALQDKGAAVPPYGLLKEVIMSSCWPVVREMGFVEGMLTNWCRFRNLAVGVDEPIPGAAVAPGGREILRFREVTSFVLMPDFALDVKRRCSLTNRPNSSTTANDDQIRAAEENLVSPVEVATVIPDRIQKKIPVTPLCEILSSSQTPRKFHCCARVRSIWPTDIEKICKPKPGSDCEFIYSFALTVEEGSNSMNIIVYGKDAEHFLHGIPPCDLSKSTSSKTLLKKRFAALLKSPNAFHWCIKSYSVSLPPGRSADPGTAVRHRLFDTLLQCS
;
A
#
# COMPACT_ATOMS: atom_id res chain seq x y z
N MET A 1 41.28 -19.99 23.78
CA MET A 1 40.39 -20.36 22.65
C MET A 1 41.09 -21.42 21.84
N GLU A 2 40.58 -22.64 21.81
CA GLU A 2 41.15 -23.71 21.00
C GLU A 2 40.68 -23.58 19.55
N LEU A 3 41.62 -23.61 18.61
CA LEU A 3 41.37 -23.66 17.17
C LEU A 3 41.13 -25.12 16.78
N VAL A 4 39.88 -25.57 16.81
CA VAL A 4 39.50 -26.81 16.14
C VAL A 4 38.84 -26.43 14.81
N SER A 5 39.52 -26.74 13.70
CA SER A 5 39.00 -26.68 12.31
C SER A 5 38.64 -25.30 11.70
N GLY A 6 39.08 -24.19 12.29
CA GLY A 6 38.74 -22.83 11.81
C GLY A 6 37.36 -22.33 12.28
N GLU A 7 36.72 -23.09 13.18
CA GLU A 7 35.52 -22.69 13.91
C GLU A 7 35.94 -22.10 15.26
N ARG A 8 35.42 -20.92 15.61
CA ARG A 8 35.66 -20.31 16.92
C ARG A 8 34.46 -20.57 17.81
N VAL A 9 34.70 -20.81 19.10
CA VAL A 9 33.68 -21.10 20.09
C VAL A 9 33.95 -20.27 21.34
N VAL A 10 32.91 -19.57 21.83
CA VAL A 10 32.94 -18.72 23.03
C VAL A 10 31.77 -19.05 23.90
N ASN A 11 32.05 -19.36 25.16
CA ASN A 11 31.06 -19.80 26.12
C ASN A 11 31.17 -18.95 27.37
N GLY A 12 30.03 -18.63 27.99
CA GLY A 12 30.03 -18.10 29.35
C GLY A 12 28.69 -17.56 29.77
N SER A 13 28.69 -16.87 30.91
CA SER A 13 27.50 -16.22 31.44
C SER A 13 27.55 -14.73 31.16
N VAL A 14 26.42 -14.17 30.74
CA VAL A 14 26.25 -12.73 30.52
C VAL A 14 26.31 -12.04 31.88
N LYS A 15 27.43 -11.36 32.14
CA LYS A 15 27.61 -10.52 33.34
C LYS A 15 26.80 -9.25 33.24
N ARG A 16 26.72 -8.67 32.04
CA ARG A 16 25.93 -7.47 31.74
C ARG A 16 25.67 -7.37 30.24
N ALA A 17 24.50 -6.84 29.87
CA ALA A 17 24.14 -6.52 28.49
C ALA A 17 23.75 -5.04 28.43
N TYR A 18 24.28 -4.33 27.44
CA TYR A 18 24.06 -2.91 27.24
C TYR A 18 23.39 -2.68 25.88
N PRO A 19 22.23 -2.00 25.83
CA PRO A 19 21.78 -1.40 24.58
C PRO A 19 22.77 -0.26 24.25
N LEU A 20 23.32 -0.22 23.04
CA LEU A 20 24.40 0.74 22.71
C LEU A 20 23.93 2.20 22.50
N GLN A 21 22.74 2.57 23.01
CA GLN A 21 22.35 3.96 23.24
C GLN A 21 21.58 4.09 24.56
N SER A 22 22.31 4.30 25.66
CA SER A 22 21.97 5.23 26.75
C SER A 22 23.08 5.23 27.80
N LEU A 23 24.09 6.08 27.62
CA LEU A 23 24.97 6.56 28.70
C LEU A 23 25.33 8.02 28.36
N ARG A 24 24.39 8.95 28.62
CA ARG A 24 24.73 10.37 28.79
C ARG A 24 24.98 10.61 30.27
N SER A 25 26.25 10.81 30.63
CA SER A 25 26.79 12.01 31.30
C SER A 25 27.99 11.65 32.18
N ALA A 26 29.14 12.23 31.85
CA ALA A 26 30.05 12.74 32.86
C ALA A 26 30.37 14.18 32.43
N SER A 27 29.96 15.10 33.28
CA SER A 27 30.10 16.55 33.21
C SER A 27 31.57 17.01 33.15
N GLY A 28 31.85 18.06 32.39
CA GLY A 28 33.10 18.84 32.46
C GLY A 28 33.24 19.81 31.29
N ASP A 29 33.30 21.10 31.60
CA ASP A 29 33.33 22.25 30.70
C ASP A 29 34.56 22.34 29.77
N GLY A 30 34.41 23.02 28.61
CA GLY A 30 35.51 23.72 27.94
C GLY A 30 35.70 23.44 26.43
N PRO A 31 36.21 24.42 25.64
CA PRO A 31 35.78 24.62 24.25
C PRO A 31 36.77 24.18 23.16
N ALA A 32 36.21 23.94 21.96
CA ALA A 32 36.80 24.02 20.62
C ALA A 32 38.21 23.43 20.35
N ALA A 33 38.26 22.37 19.52
CA ALA A 33 39.42 22.11 18.67
C ALA A 33 39.02 21.46 17.32
N SER A 34 39.72 21.94 16.29
CA SER A 34 39.59 21.77 14.85
C SER A 34 39.85 20.34 14.31
N PRO A 35 39.59 20.08 13.01
CA PRO A 35 39.66 18.74 12.42
C PRO A 35 41.07 18.43 11.92
N GLY A 36 41.65 17.32 12.37
CA GLY A 36 42.86 16.76 11.78
C GLY A 36 43.60 15.79 12.71
N GLY A 37 43.82 14.56 12.22
CA GLY A 37 44.79 13.60 12.76
C GLY A 37 44.43 13.00 14.12
N GLY A 38 43.99 11.73 14.14
CA GLY A 38 43.74 11.00 15.38
C GLY A 38 44.22 9.57 15.27
N GLU A 39 45.27 9.28 16.04
CA GLU A 39 45.91 8.00 16.24
C GLU A 39 44.97 6.90 16.77
N LEU A 40 45.45 5.68 16.62
CA LEU A 40 44.89 4.44 17.17
C LEU A 40 44.55 4.59 18.67
N GLY A 41 43.38 4.09 19.08
CA GLY A 41 43.16 3.69 20.48
C GLY A 41 42.30 4.61 21.33
N THR A 42 40.99 4.68 21.06
CA THR A 42 39.96 4.89 22.11
C THR A 42 38.56 4.74 21.48
N PHE A 43 37.95 3.56 21.60
CA PHE A 43 36.54 3.40 21.25
C PHE A 43 35.69 3.92 22.41
N GLY A 44 35.13 5.11 22.26
CA GLY A 44 34.26 5.74 23.26
C GLY A 44 32.88 5.08 23.37
N PRO A 45 32.11 5.41 24.42
CA PRO A 45 30.75 4.90 24.63
C PRO A 45 29.85 5.19 23.42
N GLY A 46 29.33 4.13 22.79
CA GLY A 46 28.48 4.22 21.59
C GLY A 46 29.18 3.98 20.26
N VAL A 47 30.48 3.60 20.25
CA VAL A 47 31.22 3.24 19.04
C VAL A 47 31.84 1.86 19.21
N GLY A 48 31.42 0.88 18.41
CA GLY A 48 32.03 -0.45 18.41
C GLY A 48 33.20 -0.56 17.41
N PRO A 49 33.96 -1.68 17.42
CA PRO A 49 35.15 -1.87 16.58
C PRO A 49 34.90 -1.74 15.07
N CYS A 50 33.69 -2.03 14.58
CA CYS A 50 33.29 -1.86 13.18
C CYS A 50 32.58 -0.53 12.87
N GLY A 51 32.58 0.42 13.81
CA GLY A 51 31.96 1.75 13.67
C GLY A 51 30.77 1.98 14.61
N PRO A 52 30.06 3.12 14.46
CA PRO A 52 28.96 3.54 15.34
C PRO A 52 27.70 2.67 15.22
N ASP A 53 27.64 1.77 14.24
CA ASP A 53 26.46 0.93 13.96
C ASP A 53 26.31 -0.27 14.92
N ALA A 54 27.22 -0.41 15.90
CA ALA A 54 27.13 -1.41 16.94
C ALA A 54 25.89 -1.12 17.79
N SER A 55 24.92 -2.04 17.77
CA SER A 55 23.60 -1.79 18.37
C SER A 55 23.41 -2.52 19.70
N GLN A 56 24.25 -3.51 20.01
CA GLN A 56 24.23 -4.19 21.31
C GLN A 56 25.62 -4.72 21.73
N LEU A 57 25.95 -4.59 23.03
CA LEU A 57 27.16 -5.12 23.64
C LEU A 57 26.82 -6.08 24.78
N VAL A 58 27.43 -7.26 24.77
CA VAL A 58 27.28 -8.27 25.82
C VAL A 58 28.65 -8.58 26.43
N ALA A 59 28.77 -8.39 27.75
CA ALA A 59 29.94 -8.80 28.51
C ALA A 59 29.76 -10.24 29.00
N ILE A 60 30.55 -11.15 28.43
CA ILE A 60 30.65 -12.55 28.86
C ILE A 60 31.88 -12.64 29.79
N THR A 61 31.89 -13.60 30.71
CA THR A 61 32.85 -13.71 31.83
C THR A 61 34.31 -13.37 31.50
N SER A 62 34.80 -13.65 30.29
CA SER A 62 36.18 -13.42 29.82
C SER A 62 36.31 -12.64 28.49
N CYS A 63 35.23 -12.11 27.90
CA CYS A 63 35.31 -11.39 26.62
C CYS A 63 34.09 -10.49 26.38
N LEU A 64 34.26 -9.48 25.53
CA LEU A 64 33.18 -8.63 25.05
C LEU A 64 32.67 -9.12 23.70
N VAL A 65 31.35 -9.17 23.53
CA VAL A 65 30.70 -9.54 22.27
C VAL A 65 29.88 -8.37 21.75
N PHE A 66 30.27 -7.84 20.59
CA PHE A 66 29.59 -6.77 19.88
C PHE A 66 28.68 -7.37 18.81
N PHE A 67 27.39 -7.07 18.92
CA PHE A 67 26.39 -7.43 17.92
C PHE A 67 26.05 -6.20 17.07
N TYR A 68 26.08 -6.40 15.76
CA TYR A 68 25.70 -5.42 14.74
C TYR A 68 24.37 -5.82 14.09
N ASP A 69 23.81 -4.94 13.26
CA ASP A 69 22.74 -5.24 12.29
C ASP A 69 21.56 -6.07 12.86
N LYS A 70 21.10 -7.07 12.10
CA LYS A 70 20.01 -7.96 12.48
C LYS A 70 20.37 -8.85 13.66
N TRP A 71 21.66 -9.17 13.84
CA TRP A 71 22.12 -9.89 15.02
C TRP A 71 21.79 -9.13 16.30
N ALA A 72 22.02 -7.81 16.33
CA ALA A 72 21.70 -6.99 17.49
C ALA A 72 20.20 -6.96 17.79
N THR A 73 19.35 -6.86 16.76
CA THR A 73 17.89 -6.91 16.95
C THR A 73 17.44 -8.26 17.52
N LYS A 74 18.02 -9.37 17.04
CA LYS A 74 17.66 -10.72 17.52
C LYS A 74 18.19 -10.99 18.94
N MET A 75 19.30 -10.38 19.33
CA MET A 75 19.94 -10.60 20.62
C MET A 75 19.52 -9.61 21.70
N GLN A 76 18.68 -8.61 21.39
CA GLN A 76 18.26 -7.55 22.32
C GLN A 76 17.64 -8.04 23.64
N SER A 77 17.08 -9.26 23.65
CA SER A 77 16.46 -9.88 24.82
C SER A 77 17.48 -10.47 25.80
N LEU A 78 18.74 -10.68 25.37
CA LEU A 78 19.80 -11.17 26.24
C LEU A 78 20.09 -10.15 27.34
N LYS A 79 19.77 -10.53 28.57
CA LYS A 79 19.98 -9.73 29.79
C LYS A 79 20.99 -10.43 30.71
N ARG A 80 21.14 -9.92 31.94
CA ARG A 80 22.06 -10.47 32.95
C ARG A 80 21.73 -11.95 33.24
N HIS A 81 22.76 -12.73 33.55
CA HIS A 81 22.71 -14.14 33.98
C HIS A 81 22.35 -15.19 32.92
N TYR A 82 22.11 -14.80 31.67
CA TYR A 82 21.96 -15.75 30.57
C TYR A 82 23.24 -16.57 30.38
N LYS A 83 23.11 -17.88 30.14
CA LYS A 83 24.23 -18.68 29.61
C LYS A 83 24.20 -18.56 28.10
N VAL A 84 25.34 -18.21 27.51
CA VAL A 84 25.45 -17.97 26.06
C VAL A 84 26.66 -18.73 25.52
N GLN A 85 26.44 -19.39 24.39
CA GLN A 85 27.47 -19.96 23.53
C GLN A 85 27.38 -19.32 22.16
N VAL A 86 28.47 -18.70 21.71
CA VAL A 86 28.63 -18.14 20.36
C VAL A 86 29.67 -19.00 19.65
N LYS A 87 29.27 -19.66 18.57
CA LYS A 87 30.18 -20.48 17.77
C LYS A 87 30.00 -20.27 16.28
N GLY A 88 31.01 -20.64 15.50
CA GLY A 88 30.88 -20.74 14.07
C GLY A 88 32.05 -20.18 13.26
N ARG A 89 31.89 -20.21 11.95
CA ARG A 89 32.85 -19.70 10.97
C ARG A 89 32.58 -18.22 10.72
N GLY A 90 33.62 -17.41 10.84
CA GLY A 90 33.57 -15.97 10.58
C GLY A 90 33.30 -15.07 11.79
N LEU A 91 33.49 -15.59 13.00
CA LEU A 91 33.63 -14.77 14.21
C LEU A 91 34.95 -13.99 14.18
N VAL A 92 34.86 -12.67 14.05
CA VAL A 92 36.03 -11.78 14.08
C VAL A 92 36.40 -11.54 15.53
N ALA A 93 37.63 -11.86 15.89
CA ALA A 93 38.16 -11.61 17.24
C ALA A 93 39.27 -10.57 17.14
N LEU A 94 39.25 -9.63 18.07
CA LEU A 94 40.10 -8.46 18.14
C LEU A 94 40.54 -8.28 19.60
N GLU A 95 41.68 -7.63 19.81
CA GLU A 95 42.04 -7.11 21.13
C GLU A 95 41.53 -5.67 21.24
N TRP A 96 40.93 -5.32 22.37
CA TRP A 96 40.43 -3.98 22.65
C TRP A 96 41.16 -3.39 23.85
N GLU A 97 41.77 -2.23 23.65
CA GLU A 97 42.39 -1.45 24.71
C GLU A 97 41.33 -0.56 25.37
N ALA A 98 41.06 -0.83 26.64
CA ALA A 98 40.06 -0.10 27.44
C ALA A 98 40.63 1.25 27.93
N GLY A 99 40.86 2.17 26.99
CA GLY A 99 41.29 3.55 27.28
C GLY A 99 42.80 3.72 27.50
N ALA A 100 43.28 4.95 27.27
CA ALA A 100 44.70 5.29 27.21
C ALA A 100 45.46 5.14 28.55
N GLU A 101 44.77 4.92 29.67
CA GLU A 101 45.37 4.95 31.01
C GLU A 101 45.51 3.58 31.69
N THR A 102 44.86 2.51 31.19
CA THR A 102 44.83 1.22 31.92
C THR A 102 45.66 0.11 31.31
N GLU A 103 46.14 0.25 30.06
CA GLU A 103 46.84 -0.80 29.28
C GLU A 103 46.15 -2.20 29.27
N GLU A 104 44.92 -2.32 29.80
CA GLU A 104 44.20 -3.58 29.88
C GLU A 104 43.62 -3.93 28.52
N ARG A 105 44.16 -5.00 27.93
CA ARG A 105 43.67 -5.59 26.68
C ARG A 105 42.58 -6.61 26.97
N VAL A 106 41.36 -6.30 26.54
CA VAL A 106 40.21 -7.17 26.64
C VAL A 106 39.97 -7.86 25.31
N GLN A 107 39.73 -9.17 25.34
CA GLN A 107 39.38 -9.90 24.13
C GLN A 107 37.96 -9.55 23.67
N CYS A 108 37.83 -9.13 22.42
CA CYS A 108 36.59 -8.70 21.80
C CYS A 108 36.20 -9.57 20.62
N ILE A 109 34.90 -9.78 20.46
CA ILE A 109 34.32 -10.58 19.38
C ILE A 109 33.26 -9.77 18.69
N VAL A 110 33.33 -9.75 17.37
CA VAL A 110 32.37 -9.07 16.52
C VAL A 110 31.51 -10.10 15.82
N VAL A 111 30.20 -9.93 15.98
CA VAL A 111 29.16 -10.69 15.30
C VAL A 111 28.37 -9.72 14.41
N ALA A 112 28.58 -9.84 13.11
CA ALA A 112 28.01 -8.94 12.11
C ALA A 112 27.79 -9.66 10.76
N GLU A 113 26.88 -9.13 9.94
CA GLU A 113 26.67 -9.52 8.56
C GLU A 113 27.89 -9.17 7.68
N ARG A 114 28.01 -9.90 6.55
CA ARG A 114 29.12 -9.77 5.59
C ARG A 114 29.37 -8.33 5.15
N ASN A 115 28.29 -7.58 4.95
CA ASN A 115 28.34 -6.21 4.43
C ASN A 115 28.96 -5.23 5.42
N VAL A 116 28.69 -5.40 6.73
CA VAL A 116 29.27 -4.57 7.79
C VAL A 116 30.77 -4.82 7.85
N LEU A 117 31.18 -6.09 7.91
CA LEU A 117 32.60 -6.47 7.95
C LEU A 117 33.37 -5.98 6.71
N LYS A 118 32.77 -6.08 5.51
CA LYS A 118 33.39 -5.61 4.26
C LYS A 118 33.61 -4.09 4.28
N LYS A 119 32.58 -3.32 4.66
CA LYS A 119 32.69 -1.87 4.79
C LYS A 119 33.78 -1.45 5.79
N THR A 120 33.94 -2.20 6.88
CA THR A 120 35.02 -1.94 7.84
C THR A 120 36.40 -2.16 7.23
N LEU A 121 36.61 -3.25 6.48
CA LEU A 121 37.89 -3.52 5.82
C LEU A 121 38.19 -2.55 4.68
N ASP A 122 37.18 -2.08 3.95
CA ASP A 122 37.36 -1.06 2.91
C ASP A 122 37.87 0.26 3.52
N ARG A 123 37.45 0.58 4.76
CA ARG A 123 37.94 1.75 5.51
C ARG A 123 39.28 1.52 6.18
N GLN A 124 39.52 0.31 6.68
CA GLN A 124 40.74 -0.08 7.38
C GLN A 124 41.28 -1.42 6.83
N PRO A 125 42.03 -1.37 5.71
CA PRO A 125 42.68 -2.55 5.17
C PRO A 125 43.66 -3.09 6.21
N ARG A 126 43.59 -4.40 6.50
CA ARG A 126 44.36 -5.13 7.54
C ARG A 126 43.81 -5.12 8.97
N PHE A 127 42.61 -4.57 9.21
CA PHE A 127 42.02 -4.56 10.56
C PHE A 127 41.69 -5.97 11.10
N PHE A 128 41.23 -6.87 10.22
CA PHE A 128 41.11 -8.30 10.51
C PHE A 128 41.21 -9.12 9.22
N THR A 129 41.43 -10.43 9.34
CA THR A 129 41.34 -11.34 8.19
C THR A 129 39.88 -11.58 7.84
N PHE A 130 39.47 -11.23 6.62
CA PHE A 130 38.09 -11.43 6.20
C PHE A 130 37.75 -12.92 6.15
N PRO A 131 36.65 -13.36 6.78
CA PRO A 131 36.32 -14.76 6.81
C PRO A 131 35.78 -15.26 5.46
N HIS A 132 36.26 -16.45 5.05
CA HIS A 132 35.85 -17.10 3.81
C HIS A 132 34.36 -17.50 3.81
N SER A 133 33.80 -17.80 4.98
CA SER A 133 32.39 -18.13 5.19
C SER A 133 31.89 -17.53 6.50
N LEU A 134 30.62 -17.12 6.52
CA LEU A 134 29.93 -16.56 7.69
C LEU A 134 28.79 -17.50 8.05
N HIS A 135 29.05 -18.40 8.99
CA HIS A 135 28.06 -19.30 9.57
C HIS A 135 28.21 -19.24 11.08
N ILE A 136 27.36 -18.45 11.72
CA ILE A 136 27.40 -18.16 13.15
C ILE A 136 26.14 -18.76 13.80
N GLU A 137 26.33 -19.39 14.94
CA GLU A 137 25.30 -19.97 15.79
C GLU A 137 25.44 -19.41 17.21
N ILE A 138 24.34 -18.91 17.76
CA ILE A 138 24.26 -18.41 19.12
C ILE A 138 23.21 -19.23 19.86
N ALA A 139 23.66 -20.04 20.81
CA ALA A 139 22.80 -20.76 21.73
C ALA A 139 22.73 -20.02 23.07
N TYR A 140 21.54 -19.86 23.65
CA TYR A 140 21.38 -19.22 24.95
C TYR A 140 20.30 -19.87 25.82
N GLU A 141 20.53 -19.86 27.14
CA GLU A 141 19.59 -20.34 28.15
C GLU A 141 19.11 -19.18 29.00
N GLU A 142 17.80 -19.02 29.08
CA GLU A 142 17.14 -17.95 29.83
C GLU A 142 17.05 -18.30 31.33
N PRO A 143 17.51 -17.41 32.24
CA PRO A 143 17.43 -17.66 33.66
C PRO A 143 16.01 -17.38 34.18
N GLN A 144 15.48 -18.31 34.97
CA GLN A 144 14.23 -18.23 35.70
C GLN A 144 14.53 -18.36 37.20
N ARG A 145 14.18 -17.34 37.98
CA ARG A 145 14.31 -17.40 39.44
C ARG A 145 13.27 -18.35 40.02
N LEU A 146 13.70 -19.25 40.91
CA LEU A 146 12.77 -20.14 41.60
C LEU A 146 11.93 -19.33 42.61
N PRO A 147 10.64 -19.67 42.79
CA PRO A 147 9.83 -19.07 43.84
C PRO A 147 10.53 -19.20 45.19
N GLU A 148 10.57 -18.10 45.95
CA GLU A 148 11.09 -18.07 47.34
C GLU A 148 12.58 -18.45 47.50
N SER A 149 13.36 -18.40 46.41
CA SER A 149 14.80 -18.69 46.45
C SER A 149 15.61 -17.71 45.59
N ASP A 150 16.85 -17.45 46.00
CA ASP A 150 17.83 -16.73 45.17
C ASP A 150 18.47 -17.61 44.10
N GLN A 151 18.12 -18.90 44.06
CA GLN A 151 18.61 -19.83 43.04
C GLN A 151 17.95 -19.57 41.67
N LEU A 152 18.77 -19.69 40.62
CA LEU A 152 18.34 -19.57 39.22
C LEU A 152 18.25 -20.97 38.59
N ARG A 153 17.11 -21.26 37.97
CA ARG A 153 16.94 -22.37 37.02
C ARG A 153 17.09 -21.84 35.60
N TYR A 154 17.64 -22.64 34.70
CA TYR A 154 17.73 -22.28 33.28
C TYR A 154 16.64 -22.96 32.47
N LEU A 155 15.98 -22.20 31.60
CA LEU A 155 15.03 -22.71 30.61
C LEU A 155 15.76 -23.46 29.48
N PRO A 156 15.06 -24.30 28.69
CA PRO A 156 15.66 -24.99 27.54
C PRO A 156 16.39 -24.03 26.60
N SER A 157 17.54 -24.48 26.08
CA SER A 157 18.40 -23.69 25.20
C SER A 157 17.68 -23.28 23.92
N LYS A 158 17.80 -22.00 23.57
CA LYS A 158 17.31 -21.42 22.32
C LYS A 158 18.50 -21.14 21.41
N THR A 159 18.43 -21.55 20.15
CA THR A 159 19.52 -21.38 19.17
C THR A 159 19.10 -20.46 18.04
N VAL A 160 19.95 -19.49 17.71
CA VAL A 160 19.79 -18.58 16.57
C VAL A 160 21.00 -18.71 15.66
N THR A 161 20.76 -18.95 14.38
CA THR A 161 21.78 -19.11 13.34
C THR A 161 21.75 -17.94 12.35
N THR A 162 22.80 -17.80 11.54
CA THR A 162 22.83 -16.83 10.43
C THR A 162 21.63 -16.98 9.48
N ARG A 163 21.03 -18.17 9.35
CA ARG A 163 19.85 -18.40 8.50
C ARG A 163 18.60 -17.74 9.08
N ASP A 164 18.49 -17.69 10.40
CA ASP A 164 17.34 -17.13 11.13
C ASP A 164 17.31 -15.59 11.13
N LEU A 165 18.37 -14.95 10.62
CA LEU A 165 18.41 -13.51 10.38
C LEU A 165 17.68 -13.08 9.10
N HIS A 166 17.58 -14.00 8.13
CA HIS A 166 16.96 -13.75 6.82
C HIS A 166 15.67 -14.52 6.63
N SER A 167 15.21 -15.26 7.65
CA SER A 167 13.86 -15.78 7.68
C SER A 167 12.88 -14.61 7.90
N ASP A 168 12.53 -13.93 6.82
CA ASP A 168 11.20 -13.34 6.70
C ASP A 168 10.21 -14.48 6.96
N GLY A 169 9.57 -14.42 8.11
CA GLY A 169 8.75 -15.51 8.63
C GLY A 169 7.66 -15.88 7.62
N TYR A 170 7.45 -17.18 7.45
CA TYR A 170 6.20 -17.67 6.90
C TYR A 170 5.10 -17.43 7.93
N ALA A 171 3.97 -16.87 7.49
CA ALA A 171 2.78 -16.70 8.30
C ALA A 171 1.59 -17.30 7.54
N ASP A 172 0.80 -18.12 8.24
CA ASP A 172 -0.50 -18.57 7.74
C ASP A 172 -1.53 -17.49 8.07
N ILE A 173 -2.25 -17.02 7.04
CA ILE A 173 -3.30 -16.00 7.18
C ILE A 173 -4.65 -16.65 6.88
N TYR A 174 -5.64 -16.35 7.72
CA TYR A 174 -7.04 -16.73 7.54
C TYR A 174 -7.86 -15.46 7.33
N GLY A 175 -8.73 -15.47 6.33
CA GLY A 175 -9.64 -14.35 6.08
C GLY A 175 -10.60 -14.59 4.93
N VAL A 176 -11.45 -13.60 4.70
CA VAL A 176 -12.48 -13.59 3.65
C VAL A 176 -11.92 -12.90 2.41
N ILE A 177 -12.04 -13.55 1.26
CA ILE A 177 -11.61 -12.98 -0.02
C ILE A 177 -12.69 -12.03 -0.54
N ILE A 178 -12.31 -10.78 -0.79
CA ILE A 178 -13.22 -9.72 -1.26
C ILE A 178 -12.87 -9.19 -2.67
N ASN A 179 -11.71 -9.58 -3.21
CA ASN A 179 -11.32 -9.29 -4.58
C ASN A 179 -10.34 -10.33 -5.11
N VAL A 180 -10.44 -10.66 -6.39
CA VAL A 180 -9.53 -11.57 -7.09
C VAL A 180 -9.22 -11.03 -8.48
N THR A 181 -7.94 -10.86 -8.81
CA THR A 181 -7.51 -10.58 -10.19
C THR A 181 -7.38 -11.90 -10.96
N LEU A 182 -7.65 -11.87 -12.27
CA LEU A 182 -7.40 -13.03 -13.11
C LEU A 182 -5.90 -13.36 -13.14
N PRO A 183 -5.54 -14.66 -13.15
CA PRO A 183 -4.18 -15.09 -13.40
C PRO A 183 -3.55 -14.42 -14.63
N LYS A 184 -2.34 -13.88 -14.44
CA LYS A 184 -1.53 -13.31 -15.52
C LYS A 184 -0.21 -14.02 -15.59
N LYS A 185 0.29 -14.26 -16.80
CA LYS A 185 1.65 -14.74 -17.00
C LYS A 185 2.63 -13.66 -16.55
N THR A 186 3.59 -14.00 -15.72
CA THR A 186 4.65 -13.06 -15.31
C THR A 186 5.69 -12.95 -16.44
N SER A 187 6.68 -12.06 -16.28
CA SER A 187 7.86 -12.04 -17.17
C SER A 187 8.70 -13.32 -17.08
N GLY A 188 8.49 -14.13 -16.03
CA GLY A 188 9.14 -15.42 -15.83
C GLY A 188 8.37 -16.58 -16.49
N ARG A 189 8.41 -17.74 -15.82
CA ARG A 189 7.73 -18.97 -16.26
C ARG A 189 6.45 -19.25 -15.46
N ASP A 190 6.13 -18.43 -14.48
CA ASP A 190 4.99 -18.58 -13.58
C ASP A 190 3.85 -17.62 -13.92
N PHE A 191 2.72 -17.87 -13.28
CA PHE A 191 1.54 -17.04 -13.31
C PHE A 191 1.37 -16.40 -11.93
N CYS A 192 0.89 -15.16 -11.91
CA CYS A 192 0.56 -14.43 -10.70
C CYS A 192 -0.93 -14.07 -10.69
N MET A 193 -1.58 -14.23 -9.54
CA MET A 193 -2.89 -13.65 -9.26
C MET A 193 -2.82 -12.89 -7.93
N THR A 194 -3.62 -11.84 -7.80
CA THR A 194 -3.69 -11.05 -6.57
C THR A 194 -5.05 -11.27 -5.94
N VAL A 195 -5.06 -11.63 -4.67
CA VAL A 195 -6.27 -11.71 -3.85
C VAL A 195 -6.25 -10.60 -2.81
N SER A 196 -7.40 -10.00 -2.53
CA SER A 196 -7.58 -9.07 -1.42
C SER A 196 -8.34 -9.77 -0.30
N VAL A 197 -7.75 -9.81 0.88
CA VAL A 197 -8.25 -10.55 2.05
C VAL A 197 -8.57 -9.57 3.18
N THR A 198 -9.70 -9.79 3.84
CA THR A 198 -10.15 -9.04 5.02
C THR A 198 -10.43 -10.03 6.15
N ASP A 199 -10.31 -9.57 7.39
CA ASP A 199 -10.66 -10.30 8.61
C ASP A 199 -11.14 -9.31 9.67
N GLU A 200 -11.36 -9.76 10.90
CA GLU A 200 -11.75 -8.90 12.02
C GLU A 200 -10.72 -7.80 12.34
N SER A 201 -9.43 -8.06 12.08
CA SER A 201 -8.35 -7.09 12.34
C SER A 201 -8.29 -5.99 11.29
N CYS A 202 -8.68 -6.32 10.05
CA CYS A 202 -8.74 -5.42 8.91
C CYS A 202 -10.11 -5.54 8.22
N PRO A 203 -11.19 -5.08 8.87
CA PRO A 203 -12.58 -5.35 8.45
C PRO A 203 -13.04 -4.58 7.22
N THR A 204 -12.32 -3.50 6.89
CA THR A 204 -12.70 -2.63 5.78
C THR A 204 -11.96 -3.03 4.52
N ARG A 205 -12.66 -2.92 3.38
CA ARG A 205 -12.08 -3.20 2.07
C ARG A 205 -10.86 -2.35 1.73
N ALA A 206 -10.83 -1.10 2.19
CA ALA A 206 -9.70 -0.20 1.96
C ALA A 206 -8.45 -0.63 2.73
N ALA A 207 -8.63 -1.33 3.86
CA ALA A 207 -7.57 -1.91 4.67
C ALA A 207 -7.26 -3.37 4.31
N ALA A 208 -7.91 -3.94 3.29
CA ALA A 208 -7.72 -5.33 2.92
C ALA A 208 -6.28 -5.62 2.50
N ILE A 209 -5.74 -6.72 2.99
CA ILE A 209 -4.40 -7.18 2.69
C ILE A 209 -4.38 -7.72 1.27
N GLN A 210 -3.45 -7.22 0.44
CA GLN A 210 -3.22 -7.74 -0.90
C GLN A 210 -2.16 -8.84 -0.86
N ILE A 211 -2.53 -10.02 -1.35
CA ILE A 211 -1.66 -11.19 -1.40
C ILE A 211 -1.45 -11.56 -2.86
N ASN A 212 -0.19 -11.58 -3.29
CA ASN A 212 0.20 -12.05 -4.61
C ASN A 212 0.53 -13.55 -4.52
N ILE A 213 -0.16 -14.34 -5.34
CA ILE A 213 -0.08 -15.80 -5.37
C ILE A 213 0.56 -16.21 -6.69
N PHE A 214 1.66 -16.95 -6.61
CA PHE A 214 2.45 -17.40 -7.76
C PHE A 214 2.33 -18.91 -7.95
N TYR A 215 2.04 -19.36 -9.18
CA TYR A 215 2.01 -20.79 -9.55
C TYR A 215 2.57 -21.00 -10.95
N PRO A 216 3.19 -22.16 -11.25
CA PRO A 216 3.77 -22.41 -12.57
C PRO A 216 2.74 -22.61 -13.70
N SER A 217 1.46 -22.79 -13.38
CA SER A 217 0.38 -23.00 -14.36
C SER A 217 -0.97 -22.60 -13.78
N ILE A 218 -1.88 -22.09 -14.61
CA ILE A 218 -3.25 -21.71 -14.23
C ILE A 218 -4.01 -22.88 -13.58
N ALA A 219 -3.92 -24.09 -14.15
CA ALA A 219 -4.52 -25.29 -13.57
C ALA A 219 -4.18 -25.59 -12.09
N LYS A 220 -3.03 -25.11 -11.60
CA LYS A 220 -2.58 -25.29 -10.21
C LYS A 220 -2.99 -24.13 -9.28
N MET A 221 -3.52 -23.05 -9.84
CA MET A 221 -3.93 -21.89 -9.07
C MET A 221 -5.19 -22.16 -8.23
N PRO A 222 -5.36 -21.43 -7.11
CA PRO A 222 -6.56 -21.53 -6.29
C PRO A 222 -7.83 -21.19 -7.07
N LYS A 223 -8.74 -22.15 -7.22
CA LYS A 223 -10.05 -21.95 -7.86
C LYS A 223 -11.05 -21.38 -6.85
N ILE A 224 -11.02 -20.06 -6.65
CA ILE A 224 -11.84 -19.35 -5.66
C ILE A 224 -13.26 -19.16 -6.21
N LYS A 225 -14.08 -20.20 -6.14
CA LYS A 225 -15.41 -20.23 -6.80
C LYS A 225 -16.46 -19.33 -6.15
N THR A 226 -16.45 -19.13 -4.82
CA THR A 226 -17.41 -18.26 -4.11
C THR A 226 -16.81 -17.73 -2.80
N PRO A 227 -17.23 -16.55 -2.30
CA PRO A 227 -16.80 -16.04 -0.99
C PRO A 227 -17.28 -16.87 0.21
N ARG A 228 -18.03 -17.96 0.00
CA ARG A 228 -18.29 -18.99 1.04
C ARG A 228 -17.03 -19.76 1.45
N ASN A 229 -15.91 -19.60 0.75
CA ASN A 229 -14.67 -20.31 1.06
C ASN A 229 -13.75 -19.40 1.90
N THR A 230 -13.55 -19.74 3.16
CA THR A 230 -12.41 -19.28 3.96
C THR A 230 -11.13 -19.72 3.28
N ALA A 231 -10.21 -18.78 3.03
CA ALA A 231 -8.91 -19.10 2.46
C ALA A 231 -7.85 -19.21 3.56
N SER A 232 -7.12 -20.33 3.55
CA SER A 232 -5.88 -20.51 4.30
C SER A 232 -4.74 -20.64 3.30
N CYS A 233 -3.77 -19.72 3.32
CA CYS A 233 -2.55 -19.86 2.52
C CYS A 233 -1.44 -20.40 3.42
N SER A 234 -0.96 -21.61 3.12
CA SER A 234 0.21 -22.19 3.80
C SER A 234 1.38 -22.39 2.83
N PRO A 235 2.64 -22.17 3.23
CA PRO A 235 3.80 -22.24 2.34
C PRO A 235 4.30 -23.66 2.07
N ARG A 236 3.71 -24.70 2.68
CA ARG A 236 4.04 -26.11 2.40
C ARG A 236 2.81 -26.85 1.91
N GLY A 237 3.00 -27.62 0.84
CA GLY A 237 1.97 -28.33 0.09
C GLY A 237 1.32 -29.49 0.81
N GLU A 238 0.65 -29.25 1.94
CA GLU A 238 -0.32 -30.18 2.52
C GLU A 238 -1.72 -29.58 2.48
N ARG A 239 -2.59 -30.31 1.77
CA ARG A 239 -4.00 -29.97 1.56
C ARG A 239 -4.81 -30.38 2.77
N THR A 240 -5.26 -29.40 3.55
CA THR A 240 -6.49 -29.54 4.35
C THR A 240 -7.20 -28.19 4.42
N TRP A 241 -8.26 -28.06 3.63
CA TRP A 241 -9.20 -26.93 3.73
C TRP A 241 -10.13 -27.19 4.92
N ALA A 242 -10.27 -26.19 5.80
CA ALA A 242 -11.14 -26.30 6.97
C ALA A 242 -12.58 -26.60 6.55
N ARG A 243 -13.13 -27.72 7.03
CA ARG A 243 -14.53 -28.17 6.84
C ARG A 243 -15.51 -27.51 7.82
N LYS A 244 -15.31 -26.24 8.20
CA LYS A 244 -16.26 -25.53 9.07
C LYS A 244 -16.64 -24.20 8.45
N SER A 245 -17.93 -24.10 8.13
CA SER A 245 -18.58 -22.93 7.58
C SER A 245 -18.84 -21.92 8.69
N LEU A 246 -18.45 -20.66 8.49
CA LEU A 246 -18.99 -19.50 9.21
C LEU A 246 -20.41 -19.23 8.68
N ALA A 247 -21.33 -20.19 8.85
CA ALA A 247 -22.69 -20.12 8.32
C ALA A 247 -23.62 -19.21 9.13
N GLU A 248 -23.16 -18.66 10.25
CA GLU A 248 -24.00 -17.93 11.20
C GLU A 248 -23.30 -16.65 11.69
N ASP A 249 -22.81 -15.85 10.74
CA ASP A 249 -22.30 -14.52 11.05
C ASP A 249 -22.82 -13.49 10.03
N ASP A 250 -23.76 -12.67 10.49
CA ASP A 250 -24.38 -11.54 9.81
C ASP A 250 -23.68 -10.20 10.11
N THR A 251 -22.55 -10.23 10.84
CA THR A 251 -21.80 -9.04 11.28
C THR A 251 -20.70 -8.60 10.32
N LEU A 252 -20.86 -8.83 9.01
CA LEU A 252 -19.94 -8.23 8.03
C LEU A 252 -19.99 -6.69 8.14
N PRO A 253 -18.86 -6.03 8.43
CA PRO A 253 -18.83 -4.60 8.69
C PRO A 253 -19.14 -3.77 7.43
N GLN A 254 -19.85 -2.65 7.62
CA GLN A 254 -20.15 -1.68 6.57
C GLN A 254 -18.85 -1.07 6.02
N GLY A 255 -18.54 -1.42 4.77
CA GLY A 255 -17.28 -1.03 4.11
C GLY A 255 -17.43 -0.75 2.62
N CYS A 256 -18.33 0.15 2.23
CA CYS A 256 -18.31 0.79 0.90
C CYS A 256 -17.85 2.24 1.06
N ALA A 257 -16.65 2.57 0.58
CA ALA A 257 -16.26 3.98 0.46
C ALA A 257 -17.07 4.70 -0.64
N LEU A 258 -17.45 3.98 -1.72
CA LEU A 258 -18.47 4.34 -2.72
C LEU A 258 -19.09 3.03 -3.25
N ALA A 259 -20.40 3.00 -3.45
CA ALA A 259 -21.09 1.82 -4.01
C ALA A 259 -20.72 1.63 -5.49
N PRO A 260 -20.65 0.39 -6.02
CA PRO A 260 -20.54 0.13 -7.45
C PRO A 260 -21.63 0.88 -8.22
N LYS A 261 -21.24 1.54 -9.31
CA LYS A 261 -22.14 2.30 -10.18
C LYS A 261 -23.23 1.38 -10.74
N LEU A 262 -24.36 1.99 -11.09
CA LEU A 262 -25.47 1.31 -11.76
C LEU A 262 -25.24 1.27 -13.28
N LEU A 263 -25.83 0.30 -13.98
CA LEU A 263 -25.80 0.27 -15.45
C LEU A 263 -26.41 1.54 -16.06
N SER A 264 -27.46 2.11 -15.44
CA SER A 264 -28.06 3.38 -15.88
C SER A 264 -27.13 4.60 -15.76
N GLU A 265 -26.05 4.48 -15.01
CA GLU A 265 -25.06 5.54 -14.80
C GLU A 265 -23.86 5.42 -15.77
N LEU A 266 -23.91 4.48 -16.72
CA LEU A 266 -22.81 4.23 -17.66
C LEU A 266 -22.43 5.46 -18.48
N LYS A 267 -23.41 6.31 -18.83
CA LYS A 267 -23.21 7.60 -19.51
C LYS A 267 -22.30 8.57 -18.76
N PHE A 268 -22.11 8.36 -17.45
CA PHE A 268 -21.21 9.15 -16.59
C PHE A 268 -19.90 8.42 -16.29
N ALA A 269 -19.59 7.35 -17.00
CA ALA A 269 -18.38 6.56 -16.77
C ALA A 269 -17.21 7.10 -17.62
N GLU A 270 -16.10 7.43 -16.96
CA GLU A 270 -14.88 7.88 -17.62
C GLU A 270 -13.82 6.76 -17.58
N GLY A 271 -13.65 6.05 -18.70
CA GLY A 271 -12.59 5.08 -18.92
C GLY A 271 -12.80 3.72 -18.25
N PHE A 272 -13.02 3.68 -16.94
CA PHE A 272 -13.24 2.42 -16.20
C PHE A 272 -14.40 2.52 -15.20
N ILE A 273 -15.11 1.41 -15.00
CA ILE A 273 -16.26 1.33 -14.11
C ILE A 273 -16.24 0.05 -13.26
N ASP A 274 -16.70 0.17 -12.01
CA ASP A 274 -16.99 -0.95 -11.12
C ASP A 274 -18.51 -1.19 -11.13
N LEU A 275 -18.93 -2.41 -11.48
CA LEU A 275 -20.33 -2.81 -11.58
C LEU A 275 -20.62 -4.05 -10.74
N VAL A 276 -21.86 -4.18 -10.28
CA VAL A 276 -22.41 -5.44 -9.76
C VAL A 276 -23.62 -5.79 -10.64
N VAL A 277 -23.58 -6.96 -11.28
CA VAL A 277 -24.55 -7.36 -12.32
C VAL A 277 -24.86 -8.85 -12.21
N ARG A 278 -26.03 -9.28 -12.67
CA ARG A 278 -26.28 -10.67 -13.08
C ARG A 278 -25.79 -10.84 -14.51
N VAL A 279 -25.16 -11.99 -14.80
CA VAL A 279 -24.90 -12.43 -16.17
C VAL A 279 -26.06 -13.31 -16.57
N LEU A 280 -26.91 -12.83 -17.49
CA LEU A 280 -28.12 -13.53 -17.91
C LEU A 280 -27.85 -14.48 -19.07
N ASN A 281 -26.85 -14.16 -19.88
CA ASN A 281 -26.42 -14.98 -20.99
C ASN A 281 -24.92 -14.82 -21.22
N LEU A 282 -24.31 -15.91 -21.65
CA LEU A 282 -22.93 -16.01 -22.08
C LEU A 282 -22.93 -16.65 -23.47
N ASP A 283 -22.31 -15.98 -24.42
CA ASP A 283 -22.15 -16.46 -25.79
C ASP A 283 -20.66 -16.62 -26.11
N ASP A 284 -20.23 -17.88 -26.14
CA ASP A 284 -18.88 -18.31 -26.48
C ASP A 284 -18.82 -19.05 -27.83
N SER A 285 -19.85 -18.89 -28.68
CA SER A 285 -19.90 -19.50 -30.00
C SER A 285 -18.90 -18.90 -31.00
N ASP A 286 -18.52 -17.64 -30.81
CA ASP A 286 -17.54 -16.90 -31.61
C ASP A 286 -16.65 -16.01 -30.72
N GLU A 287 -15.47 -15.62 -31.21
CA GLU A 287 -14.59 -14.66 -30.53
C GLU A 287 -14.81 -13.23 -31.07
N PRO A 288 -14.94 -12.20 -30.22
CA PRO A 288 -14.82 -12.24 -28.76
C PRO A 288 -16.09 -12.74 -28.05
N VAL A 289 -15.92 -13.38 -26.90
CA VAL A 289 -17.03 -13.87 -26.06
C VAL A 289 -17.86 -12.71 -25.53
N ARG A 290 -19.19 -12.85 -25.54
CA ARG A 290 -20.13 -11.79 -25.18
C ARG A 290 -20.98 -12.20 -23.99
N LEU A 291 -21.11 -11.28 -23.03
CA LEU A 291 -21.99 -11.44 -21.88
C LEU A 291 -23.16 -10.47 -22.00
N THR A 292 -24.37 -10.95 -21.75
CA THR A 292 -25.54 -10.08 -21.52
C THR A 292 -25.69 -9.87 -20.02
N VAL A 293 -25.57 -8.64 -19.56
CA VAL A 293 -25.57 -8.29 -18.14
C VAL A 293 -26.71 -7.36 -17.76
N TRP A 294 -27.12 -7.43 -16.50
CA TRP A 294 -28.26 -6.71 -15.95
C TRP A 294 -28.09 -6.42 -14.45
N ASP A 295 -28.57 -5.29 -13.95
CA ASP A 295 -28.54 -4.97 -12.51
C ASP A 295 -29.86 -4.40 -11.94
N GLY A 296 -30.92 -4.34 -12.75
CA GLY A 296 -32.21 -3.79 -12.37
C GLY A 296 -32.32 -2.27 -12.44
N SER A 297 -31.26 -1.56 -12.80
CA SER A 297 -31.27 -0.10 -13.00
C SER A 297 -31.60 0.27 -14.45
N GLY A 298 -32.17 1.47 -14.66
CA GLY A 298 -32.52 1.99 -15.98
C GLY A 298 -33.86 1.48 -16.52
N ASN A 299 -34.20 1.89 -17.74
CA ASN A 299 -35.44 1.48 -18.39
C ASN A 299 -35.18 0.28 -19.32
N ALA A 300 -36.02 -0.75 -19.24
CA ALA A 300 -35.91 -1.91 -20.12
C ALA A 300 -36.07 -1.53 -21.60
N ALA A 301 -36.84 -0.49 -21.90
CA ALA A 301 -37.02 0.03 -23.26
C ALA A 301 -35.72 0.56 -23.90
N ASP A 302 -34.74 0.96 -23.08
CA ASP A 302 -33.44 1.46 -23.55
C ASP A 302 -32.47 0.32 -23.89
N SER A 303 -32.87 -0.94 -23.66
CA SER A 303 -32.06 -2.11 -23.98
C SER A 303 -31.92 -2.31 -25.49
N ASP A 304 -30.74 -2.74 -25.93
CA ASP A 304 -30.56 -3.11 -27.32
C ASP A 304 -31.47 -4.30 -27.68
N ARG A 305 -32.30 -4.14 -28.71
CA ARG A 305 -33.21 -5.18 -29.21
C ARG A 305 -32.46 -6.45 -29.61
N SER A 306 -31.20 -6.34 -30.02
CA SER A 306 -30.36 -7.50 -30.33
C SER A 306 -30.11 -8.38 -29.09
N LEU A 307 -29.86 -7.78 -27.93
CA LEU A 307 -29.66 -8.50 -26.66
C LEU A 307 -30.94 -9.15 -26.16
N VAL A 308 -32.07 -8.47 -26.31
CA VAL A 308 -33.39 -9.03 -25.97
C VAL A 308 -33.70 -10.27 -26.82
N ARG A 309 -33.47 -10.19 -28.14
CA ARG A 309 -33.63 -11.34 -29.04
C ARG A 309 -32.69 -12.49 -28.70
N ALA A 310 -31.41 -12.20 -28.45
CA ALA A 310 -30.43 -13.22 -28.08
C ALA A 310 -30.82 -14.00 -26.79
N LEU A 311 -31.45 -13.33 -25.81
CA LEU A 311 -32.02 -14.00 -24.64
C LEU A 311 -33.23 -14.87 -25.00
N GLN A 312 -34.16 -14.35 -25.81
CA GLN A 312 -35.35 -15.08 -26.24
C GLN A 312 -35.00 -16.33 -27.06
N ASP A 313 -34.06 -16.22 -28.00
CA ASP A 313 -33.62 -17.33 -28.87
C ASP A 313 -32.98 -18.47 -28.05
N LYS A 314 -32.33 -18.13 -26.92
CA LYS A 314 -31.77 -19.10 -25.97
C LYS A 314 -32.77 -19.57 -24.90
N GLY A 315 -34.02 -19.14 -24.97
CA GLY A 315 -35.05 -19.47 -23.97
C GLY A 315 -34.79 -18.88 -22.59
N ALA A 316 -33.93 -17.86 -22.47
CA ALA A 316 -33.64 -17.17 -21.22
C ALA A 316 -34.71 -16.12 -20.91
N ALA A 317 -35.09 -15.99 -19.64
CA ALA A 317 -36.07 -15.00 -19.21
C ALA A 317 -35.52 -13.58 -19.40
N VAL A 318 -36.25 -12.73 -20.11
CA VAL A 318 -35.94 -11.31 -20.26
C VAL A 318 -36.53 -10.54 -19.07
N PRO A 319 -35.72 -9.82 -18.27
CA PRO A 319 -36.24 -9.02 -17.17
C PRO A 319 -37.22 -7.94 -17.67
N PRO A 320 -38.37 -7.74 -16.99
CA PRO A 320 -39.36 -6.75 -17.40
C PRO A 320 -38.96 -5.30 -17.06
N TYR A 321 -37.91 -5.11 -16.27
CA TYR A 321 -37.37 -3.81 -15.84
C TYR A 321 -35.84 -3.84 -15.87
N GLY A 322 -35.23 -2.66 -15.91
CA GLY A 322 -33.78 -2.51 -15.95
C GLY A 322 -33.19 -2.69 -17.35
N LEU A 323 -32.10 -1.99 -17.60
CA LEU A 323 -31.38 -1.97 -18.86
C LEU A 323 -30.51 -3.22 -19.03
N LEU A 324 -30.54 -3.83 -20.21
CA LEU A 324 -29.56 -4.83 -20.64
C LEU A 324 -28.36 -4.15 -21.30
N LYS A 325 -27.15 -4.61 -20.95
CA LYS A 325 -25.92 -4.20 -21.63
C LYS A 325 -25.07 -5.40 -22.02
N GLU A 326 -24.26 -5.20 -23.04
CA GLU A 326 -23.26 -6.17 -23.48
C GLU A 326 -21.94 -5.90 -22.76
N VAL A 327 -21.27 -6.97 -22.31
CA VAL A 327 -19.87 -6.94 -21.91
C VAL A 327 -19.09 -7.87 -22.83
N ILE A 328 -18.09 -7.31 -23.52
CA ILE A 328 -17.22 -8.04 -24.43
C ILE A 328 -16.00 -8.55 -23.66
N MET A 329 -15.85 -9.86 -23.59
CA MET A 329 -14.66 -10.52 -23.05
C MET A 329 -13.63 -10.73 -24.15
N SER A 330 -12.47 -10.06 -24.02
CA SER A 330 -11.36 -10.21 -24.97
C SER A 330 -10.48 -11.41 -24.62
N SER A 331 -9.15 -11.30 -24.80
CA SER A 331 -8.09 -12.29 -24.52
C SER A 331 -8.14 -13.04 -23.17
N CYS A 332 -9.02 -12.68 -22.24
CA CYS A 332 -9.14 -13.28 -20.92
C CYS A 332 -10.10 -14.48 -20.84
N TRP A 333 -10.92 -14.74 -21.87
CA TRP A 333 -11.90 -15.84 -21.86
C TRP A 333 -11.28 -17.23 -21.55
N PRO A 334 -10.14 -17.63 -22.16
CA PRO A 334 -9.54 -18.93 -21.86
C PRO A 334 -9.20 -19.10 -20.38
N VAL A 335 -8.74 -18.03 -19.72
CA VAL A 335 -8.40 -18.02 -18.29
C VAL A 335 -9.65 -18.17 -17.43
N VAL A 336 -10.73 -17.46 -17.75
CA VAL A 336 -12.01 -17.54 -17.02
C VAL A 336 -12.61 -18.95 -17.13
N ARG A 337 -12.54 -19.55 -18.33
CA ARG A 337 -12.99 -20.93 -18.57
C ARG A 337 -12.14 -21.95 -17.81
N GLU A 338 -10.80 -21.86 -17.87
CA GLU A 338 -9.90 -22.80 -17.19
C GLU A 338 -10.02 -22.75 -15.66
N MET A 339 -10.25 -21.55 -15.11
CA MET A 339 -10.51 -21.36 -13.69
C MET A 339 -11.88 -21.88 -13.25
N GLY A 340 -12.79 -22.19 -14.18
CA GLY A 340 -14.08 -22.80 -13.92
C GLY A 340 -15.11 -21.84 -13.33
N PHE A 341 -15.11 -20.58 -13.81
CA PHE A 341 -16.00 -19.54 -13.30
C PHE A 341 -17.32 -19.40 -14.05
N VAL A 342 -17.46 -20.04 -15.22
CA VAL A 342 -18.60 -19.92 -16.13
C VAL A 342 -19.94 -20.19 -15.43
N GLU A 343 -20.07 -21.36 -14.79
CA GLU A 343 -21.28 -21.74 -14.06
C GLU A 343 -21.59 -20.76 -12.92
N GLY A 344 -20.56 -20.35 -12.19
CA GLY A 344 -20.68 -19.40 -11.09
C GLY A 344 -21.17 -18.03 -11.56
N MET A 345 -20.69 -17.55 -12.71
CA MET A 345 -21.09 -16.26 -13.29
C MET A 345 -22.57 -16.23 -13.68
N LEU A 346 -23.09 -17.33 -14.22
CA LEU A 346 -24.49 -17.46 -14.64
C LEU A 346 -25.45 -17.65 -13.46
N THR A 347 -24.98 -18.20 -12.35
CA THR A 347 -25.81 -18.53 -11.17
C THR A 347 -25.78 -17.45 -10.08
N ASN A 348 -24.69 -16.69 -9.97
CA ASN A 348 -24.47 -15.72 -8.89
C ASN A 348 -24.43 -14.27 -9.40
N TRP A 349 -24.52 -13.31 -8.48
CA TRP A 349 -24.27 -11.92 -8.83
C TRP A 349 -22.77 -11.79 -9.06
N CYS A 350 -22.38 -11.02 -10.05
CA CYS A 350 -20.98 -10.81 -10.39
C CYS A 350 -20.62 -9.36 -10.07
N ARG A 351 -19.52 -9.16 -9.34
CA ARG A 351 -18.88 -7.86 -9.23
C ARG A 351 -17.74 -7.79 -10.24
N PHE A 352 -17.84 -6.89 -11.21
CA PHE A 352 -16.76 -6.55 -12.11
C PHE A 352 -16.10 -5.25 -11.63
N ARG A 353 -14.78 -5.24 -11.56
CA ARG A 353 -14.02 -4.03 -11.23
C ARG A 353 -13.08 -3.67 -12.34
N ASN A 354 -12.87 -2.38 -12.53
CA ASN A 354 -12.00 -1.88 -13.58
C ASN A 354 -12.43 -2.41 -14.96
N LEU A 355 -13.74 -2.40 -15.20
CA LEU A 355 -14.31 -2.76 -16.49
C LEU A 355 -14.11 -1.56 -17.43
N ALA A 356 -13.47 -1.76 -18.57
CA ALA A 356 -13.16 -0.65 -19.47
C ALA A 356 -14.42 -0.19 -20.20
N VAL A 357 -14.64 1.12 -20.27
CA VAL A 357 -15.71 1.77 -21.02
C VAL A 357 -15.07 2.44 -22.24
N GLY A 358 -15.37 1.94 -23.43
CA GLY A 358 -14.89 2.50 -24.69
C GLY A 358 -16.03 3.02 -25.55
N VAL A 359 -15.75 4.04 -26.36
CA VAL A 359 -16.72 4.62 -27.32
C VAL A 359 -16.33 4.35 -28.78
N ASP A 360 -15.05 4.16 -29.11
CA ASP A 360 -14.61 4.13 -30.52
C ASP A 360 -13.48 3.11 -30.80
N GLU A 361 -13.81 1.82 -30.88
CA GLU A 361 -13.03 0.85 -31.67
C GLU A 361 -14.02 -0.11 -32.34
N PRO A 362 -13.96 -0.33 -33.66
CA PRO A 362 -14.91 -1.17 -34.39
C PRO A 362 -14.92 -2.59 -33.80
N ILE A 363 -16.12 -3.05 -33.45
CA ILE A 363 -16.35 -4.43 -33.06
C ILE A 363 -16.27 -5.28 -34.34
N PRO A 364 -15.47 -6.36 -34.39
CA PRO A 364 -15.57 -7.33 -35.48
C PRO A 364 -17.01 -7.85 -35.58
N GLY A 365 -17.68 -7.58 -36.71
CA GLY A 365 -19.03 -8.07 -37.00
C GLY A 365 -20.21 -7.18 -36.60
N ALA A 366 -20.03 -5.99 -36.01
CA ALA A 366 -21.15 -5.09 -35.69
C ALA A 366 -21.26 -3.91 -36.67
N ALA A 367 -22.43 -3.71 -37.27
CA ALA A 367 -22.74 -2.51 -38.04
C ALA A 367 -22.69 -1.27 -37.13
N VAL A 368 -21.92 -0.26 -37.53
CA VAL A 368 -21.80 1.01 -36.79
C VAL A 368 -23.15 1.74 -36.84
N ALA A 369 -23.90 1.70 -35.74
CA ALA A 369 -25.10 2.51 -35.59
C ALA A 369 -24.69 3.98 -35.33
N PRO A 370 -25.37 4.97 -35.93
CA PRO A 370 -25.09 6.39 -35.66
C PRO A 370 -25.45 6.68 -34.20
N GLY A 371 -24.49 7.15 -33.39
CA GLY A 371 -24.71 7.51 -31.98
C GLY A 371 -23.91 6.74 -30.93
N GLY A 372 -22.71 6.25 -31.24
CA GLY A 372 -21.67 5.84 -30.27
C GLY A 372 -22.17 4.98 -29.11
N ARG A 373 -22.36 3.67 -29.31
CA ARG A 373 -22.76 2.76 -28.22
C ARG A 373 -21.64 2.65 -27.19
N GLU A 374 -21.94 2.81 -25.90
CA GLU A 374 -20.94 2.54 -24.86
C GLU A 374 -20.66 1.04 -24.78
N ILE A 375 -19.41 0.65 -25.02
CA ILE A 375 -18.97 -0.74 -25.02
C ILE A 375 -18.24 -1.03 -23.71
N LEU A 376 -18.73 -2.02 -22.96
CA LEU A 376 -18.06 -2.54 -21.78
C LEU A 376 -17.09 -3.65 -22.19
N ARG A 377 -15.83 -3.55 -21.77
CA ARG A 377 -14.79 -4.55 -22.08
C ARG A 377 -14.23 -5.17 -20.82
N PHE A 378 -14.34 -6.49 -20.74
CA PHE A 378 -13.67 -7.30 -19.73
C PHE A 378 -12.30 -7.69 -20.28
N ARG A 379 -11.25 -7.10 -19.69
CA ARG A 379 -9.86 -7.30 -20.08
C ARG A 379 -9.07 -7.95 -18.94
N GLU A 380 -7.79 -8.25 -19.17
CA GLU A 380 -6.91 -8.81 -18.14
C GLU A 380 -6.79 -7.91 -16.90
N VAL A 381 -7.01 -6.60 -17.03
CA VAL A 381 -7.02 -5.64 -15.91
C VAL A 381 -8.33 -5.64 -15.11
N THR A 382 -9.36 -6.32 -15.60
CA THR A 382 -10.65 -6.45 -14.94
C THR A 382 -10.56 -7.55 -13.88
N SER A 383 -10.86 -7.21 -12.63
CA SER A 383 -11.02 -8.21 -11.56
C SER A 383 -12.49 -8.55 -11.40
N PHE A 384 -12.81 -9.80 -11.05
CA PHE A 384 -14.18 -10.18 -10.78
C PHE A 384 -14.33 -11.03 -9.51
N VAL A 385 -15.52 -10.97 -8.91
CA VAL A 385 -15.89 -11.76 -7.72
C VAL A 385 -17.35 -12.18 -7.84
N LEU A 386 -17.67 -13.42 -7.48
CA LEU A 386 -19.05 -13.85 -7.28
C LEU A 386 -19.57 -13.32 -5.94
N MET A 387 -20.73 -12.69 -5.94
CA MET A 387 -21.33 -12.01 -4.81
C MET A 387 -22.49 -12.84 -4.26
N PRO A 388 -22.58 -13.02 -2.93
CA PRO A 388 -23.70 -13.72 -2.31
C PRO A 388 -24.94 -12.83 -2.30
N ASP A 389 -26.13 -13.44 -2.27
CA ASP A 389 -27.39 -12.69 -2.33
C ASP A 389 -27.60 -11.77 -1.12
N PHE A 390 -27.00 -12.07 0.03
CA PHE A 390 -27.10 -11.23 1.21
C PHE A 390 -26.24 -9.95 1.16
N ALA A 391 -25.33 -9.82 0.19
CA ALA A 391 -24.46 -8.67 0.08
C ALA A 391 -25.27 -7.38 -0.10
N LEU A 392 -24.89 -6.28 0.57
CA LEU A 392 -25.65 -5.03 0.53
C LEU A 392 -25.83 -4.48 -0.90
N ASP A 393 -24.79 -4.55 -1.73
CA ASP A 393 -24.84 -4.09 -3.13
C ASP A 393 -25.85 -4.91 -3.97
N VAL A 394 -26.02 -6.19 -3.62
CA VAL A 394 -26.99 -7.10 -4.24
C VAL A 394 -28.40 -6.79 -3.74
N LYS A 395 -28.59 -6.68 -2.42
CA LYS A 395 -29.88 -6.32 -1.81
C LYS A 395 -30.43 -5.00 -2.38
N ARG A 396 -29.55 -4.00 -2.60
CA ARG A 396 -29.94 -2.73 -3.25
C ARG A 396 -30.46 -2.95 -4.67
N ARG A 397 -29.79 -3.79 -5.48
CA ARG A 397 -30.22 -4.08 -6.85
C ARG A 397 -31.52 -4.87 -6.89
N CYS A 398 -31.67 -5.86 -6.02
CA CYS A 398 -32.93 -6.56 -5.80
C CYS A 398 -34.06 -5.66 -5.25
N SER A 399 -33.76 -4.49 -4.68
CA SER A 399 -34.80 -3.55 -4.25
C SER A 399 -35.33 -2.68 -5.38
N LEU A 400 -34.53 -2.46 -6.44
CA LEU A 400 -34.95 -1.71 -7.64
C LEU A 400 -36.07 -2.44 -8.40
N THR A 401 -36.12 -3.76 -8.25
CA THR A 401 -37.08 -4.63 -8.92
C THR A 401 -38.46 -4.66 -8.25
N ASN A 402 -38.53 -4.24 -6.99
CA ASN A 402 -39.73 -4.35 -6.16
C ASN A 402 -40.54 -3.04 -6.08
N ARG A 403 -40.20 -2.01 -6.87
CA ARG A 403 -41.03 -0.79 -6.95
C ARG A 403 -42.27 -1.08 -7.79
N PRO A 404 -43.49 -0.95 -7.22
CA PRO A 404 -44.71 -1.00 -8.02
C PRO A 404 -44.77 0.22 -8.94
N ASN A 405 -45.22 0.00 -10.18
CA ASN A 405 -45.47 1.05 -11.16
C ASN A 405 -46.42 2.13 -10.59
N SER A 406 -45.88 3.28 -10.18
CA SER A 406 -46.66 4.52 -10.13
C SER A 406 -46.49 5.22 -11.47
N SER A 407 -47.30 4.82 -12.43
CA SER A 407 -47.68 5.70 -13.54
C SER A 407 -48.39 6.90 -12.94
N THR A 408 -47.78 8.08 -12.97
CA THR A 408 -48.52 9.33 -12.84
C THR A 408 -47.90 10.35 -13.79
N THR A 409 -48.55 10.45 -14.93
CA THR A 409 -48.63 11.62 -15.80
C THR A 409 -48.57 12.92 -15.00
N ALA A 410 -47.52 13.72 -15.21
CA ALA A 410 -47.51 15.13 -14.86
C ALA A 410 -46.78 15.90 -15.98
N ASN A 411 -47.60 16.31 -16.96
CA ASN A 411 -47.43 17.43 -17.90
C ASN A 411 -46.05 17.64 -18.56
N ASP A 412 -45.91 17.02 -19.73
CA ASP A 412 -44.78 17.12 -20.67
C ASP A 412 -44.78 18.37 -21.58
N ASP A 413 -45.68 19.35 -21.39
CA ASP A 413 -45.83 20.46 -22.35
C ASP A 413 -45.21 21.81 -21.94
N GLN A 414 -44.36 21.85 -20.91
CA GLN A 414 -43.60 23.08 -20.56
C GLN A 414 -42.08 22.91 -20.49
N ILE A 415 -41.54 21.75 -20.87
CA ILE A 415 -40.09 21.48 -20.91
C ILE A 415 -39.66 21.14 -22.35
N ARG A 416 -39.97 22.02 -23.32
CA ARG A 416 -39.42 21.90 -24.70
C ARG A 416 -38.80 23.19 -25.23
N ALA A 417 -38.53 24.16 -24.36
CA ALA A 417 -37.91 25.43 -24.75
C ALA A 417 -36.63 25.77 -23.95
N ALA A 418 -36.09 24.85 -23.16
CA ALA A 418 -34.89 25.07 -22.34
C ALA A 418 -33.83 23.96 -22.47
N GLU A 419 -33.80 23.24 -23.59
CA GLU A 419 -32.94 22.07 -23.81
C GLU A 419 -31.73 22.30 -24.73
N GLU A 420 -31.27 23.54 -24.90
CA GLU A 420 -30.02 23.80 -25.67
C GLU A 420 -28.84 24.34 -24.87
N ASN A 421 -28.92 24.56 -23.55
CA ASN A 421 -27.74 25.00 -22.78
C ASN A 421 -27.78 24.62 -21.30
N LEU A 422 -27.49 23.36 -20.94
CA LEU A 422 -27.12 23.02 -19.55
C LEU A 422 -26.24 21.75 -19.49
N VAL A 423 -24.94 21.93 -19.69
CA VAL A 423 -23.93 21.04 -19.12
C VAL A 423 -23.89 21.34 -17.62
N SER A 424 -24.44 20.46 -16.78
CA SER A 424 -24.34 20.59 -15.33
C SER A 424 -22.85 20.62 -14.92
N PRO A 425 -22.41 21.58 -14.08
CA PRO A 425 -21.02 21.65 -13.67
C PRO A 425 -20.64 20.44 -12.80
N VAL A 426 -19.49 19.84 -13.10
CA VAL A 426 -18.84 18.82 -12.26
C VAL A 426 -18.68 19.37 -10.85
N GLU A 427 -19.33 18.76 -9.86
CA GLU A 427 -19.19 19.15 -8.45
C GLU A 427 -17.82 18.67 -7.93
N VAL A 428 -17.10 19.56 -7.24
CA VAL A 428 -15.78 19.25 -6.68
C VAL A 428 -15.81 19.52 -5.19
N ALA A 429 -15.27 18.60 -4.41
CA ALA A 429 -15.13 18.68 -2.96
C ALA A 429 -13.74 18.18 -2.52
N THR A 430 -13.27 18.65 -1.38
CA THR A 430 -12.14 18.02 -0.67
C THR A 430 -12.66 17.21 0.50
N VAL A 431 -12.04 16.06 0.74
CA VAL A 431 -12.36 15.17 1.87
C VAL A 431 -11.13 15.08 2.76
N ILE A 432 -11.34 15.35 4.05
CA ILE A 432 -10.33 15.21 5.12
C ILE A 432 -10.80 14.15 6.13
N PRO A 433 -9.91 13.51 6.91
CA PRO A 433 -10.31 12.52 7.90
C PRO A 433 -11.31 13.05 8.92
N ASP A 434 -12.35 12.26 9.21
CA ASP A 434 -13.37 12.53 10.24
C ASP A 434 -12.78 12.97 11.58
N ARG A 435 -11.71 12.31 12.02
CA ARG A 435 -11.03 12.63 13.28
C ARG A 435 -10.48 14.05 13.31
N ILE A 436 -10.12 14.61 12.16
CA ILE A 436 -9.63 15.98 12.03
C ILE A 436 -10.83 16.92 11.88
N GLN A 437 -11.74 16.63 10.96
CA GLN A 437 -12.90 17.48 10.70
C GLN A 437 -13.78 17.69 11.95
N LYS A 438 -13.95 16.66 12.79
CA LYS A 438 -14.79 16.71 13.98
C LYS A 438 -14.09 17.23 15.25
N LYS A 439 -12.76 17.03 15.36
CA LYS A 439 -12.02 17.31 16.62
C LYS A 439 -11.05 18.49 16.53
N ILE A 440 -10.67 18.92 15.34
CA ILE A 440 -9.69 19.99 15.14
C ILE A 440 -10.39 21.21 14.54
N PRO A 441 -10.40 22.36 15.23
CA PRO A 441 -11.04 23.56 14.72
C PRO A 441 -10.36 24.07 13.44
N VAL A 442 -11.14 24.72 12.59
CA VAL A 442 -10.63 25.40 11.39
C VAL A 442 -9.78 26.58 11.84
N THR A 443 -8.50 26.57 11.46
CA THR A 443 -7.52 27.63 11.70
C THR A 443 -7.54 28.61 10.51
N PRO A 444 -7.80 29.90 10.73
CA PRO A 444 -7.74 30.93 9.69
C PRO A 444 -6.36 31.04 9.04
N LEU A 445 -6.30 31.38 7.74
CA LEU A 445 -5.03 31.52 7.02
C LEU A 445 -4.11 32.58 7.64
N CYS A 446 -4.67 33.67 8.19
CA CYS A 446 -3.88 34.71 8.85
C CYS A 446 -3.14 34.18 10.11
N GLU A 447 -3.76 33.28 10.87
CA GLU A 447 -3.14 32.64 12.03
C GLU A 447 -2.07 31.62 11.64
N ILE A 448 -2.28 30.91 10.53
CA ILE A 448 -1.28 29.98 9.98
C ILE A 448 -0.03 30.75 9.54
N LEU A 449 -0.22 31.85 8.79
CA LEU A 449 0.87 32.68 8.28
C LEU A 449 1.66 33.41 9.38
N SER A 450 1.01 33.75 10.50
CA SER A 450 1.64 34.41 11.66
C SER A 450 2.14 33.43 12.73
N SER A 451 2.02 32.11 12.49
CA SER A 451 2.39 31.10 13.48
C SER A 451 3.91 31.07 13.74
N SER A 452 4.31 31.32 14.99
CA SER A 452 5.70 31.21 15.43
C SER A 452 6.17 29.76 15.67
N GLN A 453 5.23 28.80 15.67
CA GLN A 453 5.51 27.39 15.94
C GLN A 453 5.64 26.59 14.63
N THR A 454 6.85 26.17 14.29
CA THR A 454 7.15 25.31 13.14
C THR A 454 8.13 24.20 13.56
N PRO A 455 7.87 22.92 13.24
CA PRO A 455 6.78 22.39 12.42
C PRO A 455 5.45 22.25 13.17
N ARG A 456 4.33 22.53 12.49
CA ARG A 456 2.97 22.39 13.04
C ARG A 456 1.98 21.92 11.99
N LYS A 457 0.88 21.29 12.41
CA LYS A 457 -0.23 20.86 11.55
C LYS A 457 -1.47 21.71 11.81
N PHE A 458 -2.19 21.99 10.74
CA PHE A 458 -3.37 22.84 10.72
C PHE A 458 -4.48 22.22 9.88
N HIS A 459 -5.71 22.55 10.23
CA HIS A 459 -6.91 22.31 9.43
C HIS A 459 -7.43 23.69 9.02
N CYS A 460 -7.50 24.03 7.74
CA CYS A 460 -8.01 25.34 7.29
C CYS A 460 -9.10 25.19 6.23
N CYS A 461 -9.87 26.25 6.01
CA CYS A 461 -10.89 26.32 4.97
C CYS A 461 -10.56 27.48 4.03
N ALA A 462 -10.24 27.19 2.77
CA ALA A 462 -9.80 28.21 1.82
C ALA A 462 -10.18 27.84 0.38
N ARG A 463 -10.35 28.85 -0.48
CA ARG A 463 -10.65 28.67 -1.91
C ARG A 463 -9.37 28.48 -2.71
N VAL A 464 -9.40 27.65 -3.75
CA VAL A 464 -8.25 27.54 -4.67
C VAL A 464 -8.26 28.71 -5.64
N ARG A 465 -7.12 29.41 -5.73
CA ARG A 465 -6.90 30.53 -6.65
C ARG A 465 -6.17 30.08 -7.92
N SER A 466 -5.09 29.32 -7.76
CA SER A 466 -4.24 28.91 -8.88
C SER A 466 -3.45 27.65 -8.56
N ILE A 467 -2.90 27.04 -9.61
CA ILE A 467 -2.04 25.86 -9.54
C ILE A 467 -0.73 26.17 -10.27
N TRP A 468 0.39 25.79 -9.66
CA TRP A 468 1.72 25.96 -10.24
C TRP A 468 2.50 24.64 -10.26
N PRO A 469 3.14 24.25 -11.38
CA PRO A 469 3.17 24.94 -12.67
C PRO A 469 1.82 24.98 -13.38
N THR A 470 1.60 26.00 -14.22
CA THR A 470 0.40 26.10 -15.09
C THR A 470 0.41 25.06 -16.20
N ASP A 471 1.59 24.66 -16.63
CA ASP A 471 1.80 23.58 -17.59
C ASP A 471 1.60 22.22 -16.90
N ILE A 472 0.56 21.51 -17.32
CA ILE A 472 0.16 20.22 -16.78
C ILE A 472 1.28 19.17 -16.90
N GLU A 473 2.13 19.26 -17.92
CA GLU A 473 3.18 18.27 -18.14
C GLU A 473 4.27 18.34 -17.07
N LYS A 474 4.40 19.48 -16.39
CA LYS A 474 5.39 19.73 -15.34
C LYS A 474 4.88 19.38 -13.94
N ILE A 475 3.63 18.93 -13.82
CA ILE A 475 3.00 18.51 -12.55
C ILE A 475 3.62 17.20 -12.05
N CYS A 476 4.00 16.31 -12.96
CA CYS A 476 4.81 15.12 -12.69
C CYS A 476 6.26 15.39 -13.07
N LYS A 477 7.20 14.89 -12.26
CA LYS A 477 8.63 14.93 -12.56
C LYS A 477 9.24 13.54 -12.46
N PRO A 478 10.30 13.23 -13.21
CA PRO A 478 11.10 12.03 -12.97
C PRO A 478 11.61 12.02 -11.52
N LYS A 479 11.54 10.86 -10.88
CA LYS A 479 11.97 10.71 -9.50
C LYS A 479 13.52 10.67 -9.47
N PRO A 480 14.17 11.42 -8.57
CA PRO A 480 15.63 11.40 -8.47
C PRO A 480 16.12 9.97 -8.20
N GLY A 481 17.04 9.47 -9.04
CA GLY A 481 17.61 8.13 -8.93
C GLY A 481 16.83 7.01 -9.64
N SER A 482 15.78 7.33 -10.41
CA SER A 482 15.11 6.36 -11.28
C SER A 482 14.55 7.05 -12.54
N ASP A 483 14.99 6.60 -13.71
CA ASP A 483 14.56 7.15 -15.01
C ASP A 483 13.17 6.65 -15.44
N CYS A 484 12.60 5.67 -14.73
CA CYS A 484 11.32 5.03 -15.07
C CYS A 484 10.20 5.35 -14.08
N GLU A 485 10.49 6.04 -12.96
CA GLU A 485 9.50 6.40 -11.95
C GLU A 485 9.20 7.91 -11.96
N PHE A 486 7.93 8.26 -11.84
CA PHE A 486 7.48 9.65 -11.77
C PHE A 486 6.94 9.99 -10.37
N ILE A 487 7.00 11.27 -10.02
CA ILE A 487 6.47 11.80 -8.76
C ILE A 487 5.72 13.11 -8.99
N TYR A 488 4.60 13.28 -8.31
CA TYR A 488 3.87 14.55 -8.32
C TYR A 488 4.63 15.62 -7.54
N SER A 489 4.69 16.82 -8.11
CA SER A 489 5.34 17.99 -7.52
C SER A 489 4.72 19.28 -8.06
N PHE A 490 3.72 19.82 -7.36
CA PHE A 490 3.08 21.08 -7.71
C PHE A 490 2.68 21.86 -6.45
N ALA A 491 2.19 23.08 -6.62
CA ALA A 491 1.69 23.93 -5.54
C ALA A 491 0.29 24.45 -5.87
N LEU A 492 -0.57 24.47 -4.86
CA LEU A 492 -1.87 25.14 -4.89
C LEU A 492 -1.72 26.48 -4.19
N THR A 493 -2.12 27.57 -4.82
CA THR A 493 -2.32 28.84 -4.14
C THR A 493 -3.77 28.89 -3.66
N VAL A 494 -3.97 28.95 -2.35
CA VAL A 494 -5.28 29.08 -1.73
C VAL A 494 -5.45 30.48 -1.14
N GLU A 495 -6.70 30.94 -1.03
CA GLU A 495 -7.03 32.23 -0.46
C GLU A 495 -8.24 32.19 0.47
N GLU A 496 -8.21 33.08 1.46
CA GLU A 496 -9.27 33.33 2.42
C GLU A 496 -9.29 34.84 2.69
N GLY A 497 -10.29 35.54 2.14
CA GLY A 497 -10.36 37.00 2.16
C GLY A 497 -9.16 37.63 1.43
N SER A 498 -8.41 38.49 2.10
CA SER A 498 -7.18 39.11 1.58
C SER A 498 -5.92 38.25 1.74
N ASN A 499 -5.99 37.14 2.46
CA ASN A 499 -4.85 36.28 2.73
C ASN A 499 -4.71 35.23 1.63
N SER A 500 -3.47 34.96 1.20
CA SER A 500 -3.17 33.88 0.27
C SER A 500 -1.92 33.12 0.69
N MET A 501 -1.88 31.82 0.39
CA MET A 501 -0.79 30.94 0.78
C MET A 501 -0.56 29.84 -0.25
N ASN A 502 0.69 29.42 -0.42
CA ASN A 502 1.06 28.30 -1.27
C ASN A 502 1.15 26.99 -0.47
N ILE A 503 0.40 25.98 -0.90
CA ILE A 503 0.42 24.63 -0.36
C ILE A 503 1.12 23.72 -1.36
N ILE A 504 2.24 23.15 -0.95
CA ILE A 504 2.99 22.18 -1.75
C ILE A 504 2.27 20.83 -1.71
N VAL A 505 2.04 20.26 -2.88
CA VAL A 505 1.42 18.96 -3.08
C VAL A 505 2.47 18.05 -3.72
N TYR A 506 2.99 17.09 -2.93
CA TYR A 506 4.17 16.32 -3.31
C TYR A 506 4.11 14.85 -2.87
N GLY A 507 4.62 13.95 -3.73
CA GLY A 507 4.83 12.54 -3.41
C GLY A 507 3.55 11.80 -3.03
N LYS A 508 3.61 10.98 -1.97
CA LYS A 508 2.46 10.18 -1.51
C LYS A 508 1.25 11.01 -1.09
N ASP A 509 1.47 12.20 -0.54
CA ASP A 509 0.38 13.13 -0.20
C ASP A 509 -0.35 13.59 -1.48
N ALA A 510 0.39 13.79 -2.57
CA ALA A 510 -0.19 14.15 -3.88
C ALA A 510 -0.90 12.99 -4.57
N GLU A 511 -0.35 11.76 -4.47
CA GLU A 511 -1.02 10.55 -4.95
C GLU A 511 -2.36 10.32 -4.24
N HIS A 512 -2.39 10.58 -2.92
CA HIS A 512 -3.62 10.53 -2.14
C HIS A 512 -4.60 11.63 -2.57
N PHE A 513 -4.12 12.86 -2.73
CA PHE A 513 -4.94 13.98 -3.20
C PHE A 513 -5.55 13.72 -4.58
N LEU A 514 -4.78 13.19 -5.52
CA LEU A 514 -5.18 12.91 -6.91
C LEU A 514 -5.61 11.45 -7.10
N HIS A 515 -6.26 10.85 -6.10
CA HIS A 515 -6.61 9.44 -6.10
C HIS A 515 -7.21 8.94 -7.43
N GLY A 516 -6.70 7.80 -7.91
CA GLY A 516 -7.08 7.22 -9.19
C GLY A 516 -6.22 7.67 -10.38
N ILE A 517 -5.28 8.60 -10.20
CA ILE A 517 -4.31 8.99 -11.22
C ILE A 517 -2.89 8.69 -10.72
N PRO A 518 -2.22 7.65 -11.22
CA PRO A 518 -0.84 7.37 -10.82
C PRO A 518 0.11 8.42 -11.42
N PRO A 519 1.19 8.78 -10.70
CA PRO A 519 2.26 9.60 -11.26
C PRO A 519 2.86 8.90 -12.48
N CYS A 520 2.89 9.59 -13.61
CA CYS A 520 3.41 9.08 -14.86
C CYS A 520 3.97 10.23 -15.71
N ASP A 521 4.59 9.87 -16.84
CA ASP A 521 5.01 10.83 -17.85
C ASP A 521 3.80 11.47 -18.52
N LEU A 522 3.45 12.68 -18.08
CA LEU A 522 2.29 13.41 -18.59
C LEU A 522 2.50 13.94 -20.02
N SER A 523 3.72 13.95 -20.54
CA SER A 523 3.97 14.26 -21.95
C SER A 523 3.52 13.10 -22.87
N LYS A 524 3.51 11.86 -22.35
CA LYS A 524 3.15 10.65 -23.09
C LYS A 524 1.75 10.12 -22.79
N SER A 525 1.28 10.28 -21.54
CA SER A 525 -0.02 9.74 -21.12
C SER A 525 -1.17 10.72 -21.38
N THR A 526 -1.83 10.58 -22.54
CA THR A 526 -2.98 11.41 -22.93
C THR A 526 -4.16 11.28 -21.97
N SER A 527 -4.43 10.08 -21.44
CA SER A 527 -5.55 9.83 -20.52
C SER A 527 -5.34 10.50 -19.15
N SER A 528 -4.17 10.29 -18.53
CA SER A 528 -3.82 10.91 -17.25
C SER A 528 -3.76 12.44 -17.35
N LYS A 529 -3.20 12.96 -18.47
CA LYS A 529 -3.14 14.40 -18.75
C LYS A 529 -4.54 15.01 -18.85
N THR A 530 -5.46 14.38 -19.59
CA THR A 530 -6.83 14.88 -19.76
C THR A 530 -7.60 14.86 -18.44
N LEU A 531 -7.48 13.78 -17.67
CA LEU A 531 -8.16 13.66 -16.37
C LEU A 531 -7.65 14.69 -15.35
N LEU A 532 -6.33 14.92 -15.30
CA LEU A 532 -5.75 15.98 -14.46
C LEU A 532 -6.23 17.37 -14.86
N LYS A 533 -6.24 17.67 -16.17
CA LYS A 533 -6.78 18.93 -16.69
C LYS A 533 -8.24 19.13 -16.26
N LYS A 534 -9.06 18.09 -16.37
CA LYS A 534 -10.48 18.15 -15.97
C LYS A 534 -10.63 18.44 -14.47
N ARG A 535 -9.91 17.71 -13.61
CA ARG A 535 -9.95 17.92 -12.16
C ARG A 535 -9.46 19.30 -11.74
N PHE A 536 -8.36 19.77 -12.33
CA PHE A 536 -7.82 21.10 -12.05
C PHE A 536 -8.73 22.22 -12.54
N ALA A 537 -9.32 22.07 -13.73
CA ALA A 537 -10.30 23.03 -14.23
C ALA A 537 -11.54 23.10 -13.33
N ALA A 538 -12.03 21.95 -12.88
CA ALA A 538 -13.18 21.89 -11.97
C ALA A 538 -12.86 22.48 -10.59
N LEU A 539 -11.66 22.21 -10.05
CA LEU A 539 -11.18 22.79 -8.79
C LEU A 539 -11.03 24.32 -8.87
N LEU A 540 -10.50 24.84 -9.99
CA LEU A 540 -10.31 26.29 -10.21
C LEU A 540 -11.61 27.03 -10.53
N LYS A 541 -12.57 26.36 -11.16
CA LYS A 541 -13.89 26.92 -11.49
C LYS A 541 -14.83 26.95 -10.29
N SER A 542 -14.59 26.11 -9.28
CA SER A 542 -15.44 26.05 -8.08
C SER A 542 -15.33 27.35 -7.26
N PRO A 543 -16.47 28.00 -6.95
CA PRO A 543 -16.49 29.16 -6.07
C PRO A 543 -16.33 28.77 -4.58
N ASN A 544 -16.41 27.48 -4.26
CA ASN A 544 -16.49 27.00 -2.89
C ASN A 544 -15.13 27.07 -2.17
N ALA A 545 -15.18 27.34 -0.86
CA ALA A 545 -14.05 27.09 0.02
C ALA A 545 -13.96 25.60 0.33
N PHE A 546 -12.74 25.11 0.49
CA PHE A 546 -12.42 23.70 0.67
C PHE A 546 -11.68 23.49 1.99
N HIS A 547 -11.88 22.33 2.60
CA HIS A 547 -11.12 21.93 3.79
C HIS A 547 -9.75 21.36 3.39
N TRP A 548 -8.70 21.84 4.05
CA TRP A 548 -7.31 21.46 3.79
C TRP A 548 -6.61 21.04 5.08
N CYS A 549 -5.90 19.92 5.03
CA CYS A 549 -4.94 19.52 6.08
C CYS A 549 -3.52 19.93 5.64
N ILE A 550 -2.90 20.84 6.40
CA ILE A 550 -1.64 21.50 6.03
C ILE A 550 -0.60 21.36 7.14
N LYS A 551 0.64 21.02 6.79
CA LYS A 551 1.78 21.01 7.72
C LYS A 551 2.81 22.07 7.35
N SER A 552 3.28 22.85 8.32
CA SER A 552 4.37 23.80 8.17
C SER A 552 5.73 23.13 8.45
N TYR A 553 6.77 23.58 7.75
CA TYR A 553 8.15 23.15 7.98
C TYR A 553 9.14 24.25 7.55
N SER A 554 10.28 24.35 8.24
CA SER A 554 11.32 25.32 7.93
C SER A 554 12.28 24.79 6.87
N VAL A 555 12.72 25.67 5.98
CA VAL A 555 13.74 25.40 4.96
C VAL A 555 14.80 26.49 5.05
N SER A 556 16.06 26.07 5.12
CA SER A 556 17.22 26.96 5.01
C SER A 556 17.28 27.57 3.61
N LEU A 557 17.25 28.89 3.52
CA LEU A 557 17.44 29.58 2.25
C LEU A 557 18.93 29.53 1.84
N PRO A 558 19.23 29.56 0.54
CA PRO A 558 20.60 29.74 0.08
C PRO A 558 21.18 31.04 0.66
N PRO A 559 22.48 31.09 1.00
CA PRO A 559 23.10 32.33 1.48
C PRO A 559 22.97 33.42 0.41
N GLY A 560 22.13 34.43 0.69
CA GLY A 560 22.10 35.67 -0.06
C GLY A 560 23.25 36.58 0.35
N ARG A 561 23.42 37.73 -0.32
CA ARG A 561 24.49 38.73 -0.04
C ARG A 561 24.45 39.36 1.37
N SER A 562 23.57 38.91 2.27
CA SER A 562 23.49 39.36 3.67
C SER A 562 23.93 38.24 4.62
N ALA A 563 24.64 38.62 5.69
CA ALA A 563 25.43 37.73 6.55
C ALA A 563 24.65 36.72 7.44
N ASP A 564 23.32 36.64 7.35
CA ASP A 564 22.52 35.66 8.10
C ASP A 564 21.79 34.68 7.16
N PRO A 565 21.91 33.36 7.37
CA PRO A 565 21.14 32.36 6.62
C PRO A 565 19.67 32.41 7.06
N GLY A 566 18.83 33.11 6.28
CA GLY A 566 17.39 33.19 6.53
C GLY A 566 16.71 31.81 6.47
N THR A 567 15.81 31.54 7.41
CA THR A 567 14.91 30.38 7.36
C THR A 567 13.56 30.79 6.77
N ALA A 568 13.06 30.05 5.78
CA ALA A 568 11.72 30.24 5.23
C ALA A 568 10.77 29.12 5.70
N VAL A 569 9.56 29.47 6.11
CA VAL A 569 8.50 28.49 6.41
C VAL A 569 7.76 28.12 5.11
N ARG A 570 7.59 26.83 4.87
CA ARG A 570 6.81 26.28 3.76
C ARG A 570 5.67 25.43 4.27
N HIS A 571 4.63 25.31 3.46
CA HIS A 571 3.40 24.59 3.78
C HIS A 571 3.20 23.43 2.81
N ARG A 572 2.83 22.26 3.33
CA ARG A 572 2.61 21.04 2.53
C ARG A 572 1.28 20.38 2.87
N LEU A 573 0.61 19.87 1.85
CA LEU A 573 -0.62 19.10 1.98
C LEU A 573 -0.36 17.74 2.64
N PHE A 574 -1.29 17.27 3.45
CA PHE A 574 -1.37 15.88 3.91
C PHE A 574 -2.84 15.49 4.11
N ASP A 575 -3.16 14.19 4.19
CA ASP A 575 -4.50 13.66 4.53
C ASP A 575 -5.69 14.44 3.92
N THR A 576 -5.58 14.86 2.65
CA THR A 576 -6.64 15.58 1.93
C THR A 576 -6.83 14.91 0.57
N LEU A 577 -8.06 14.54 0.24
CA LEU A 577 -8.46 13.89 -1.00
C LEU A 577 -9.27 14.86 -1.86
N LEU A 578 -8.99 14.93 -3.16
CA LEU A 578 -9.83 15.63 -4.14
C LEU A 578 -10.89 14.68 -4.70
N GLN A 579 -12.17 15.02 -4.50
CA GLN A 579 -13.30 14.29 -5.05
C GLN A 579 -13.98 15.14 -6.12
N CYS A 580 -14.19 14.56 -7.30
CA CYS A 580 -14.97 15.15 -8.38
C CYS A 580 -16.14 14.20 -8.68
N SER A 581 -17.37 14.70 -8.66
CA SER A 581 -18.60 13.95 -8.93
C SER A 581 -19.14 14.19 -10.32
#